data_AF-A0A7C5VZF0-F1
#
_entry.id   AF-A0A7C5VZF0-F1
#
_cell.length_a   1.000
_cell.length_b   1.000
_cell.length_c   1.000
_cell.angle_alpha   90.00
_cell.angle_beta   90.00
_cell.angle_gamma   90.00
#
_symmetry.space_group_name_H-M   'P 1'
#
loop_
_entity.id
_entity.type
_entity.pdbx_description
1 polymer ?
#
loop_
_entity_poly.entity_id
_entity_poly.type
_entity_poly.pdbx_seq_one_letter_code
_entity_poly.pdbx_strand_id
1 'polypeptide(L)'
;MFERIGRLSYRYRWVMLSLWLVAVVAVLPFLPRVSGALEVGGFSSPHTEAARTRELLRERIPGYSPSSLIVLFSHPTLRPSDPSFVEQAQQALRNVTSVPHVTGIRWFTENPSQVAPDGSLAYAVIDLDLQP
;
A
#
# COMPACT_ATOMS: atom_id res chain seq x y z
N MET A 1 39.93 -13.17 -29.38
CA MET A 1 39.08 -11.97 -29.16
C MET A 1 39.15 -11.49 -27.71
N PHE A 2 38.86 -12.35 -26.72
CA PHE A 2 38.99 -12.04 -25.28
C PHE A 2 40.39 -11.59 -24.83
N GLU A 3 41.45 -12.16 -25.42
CA GLU A 3 42.83 -11.81 -25.09
C GLU A 3 43.20 -10.36 -25.48
N ARG A 4 42.61 -9.82 -26.57
CA ARG A 4 42.78 -8.41 -26.96
C ARG A 4 42.01 -7.47 -26.03
N ILE A 5 40.81 -7.88 -25.62
CA ILE A 5 39.97 -7.12 -24.67
C ILE A 5 40.67 -7.05 -23.31
N GLY A 6 41.19 -8.16 -22.79
CA GLY A 6 41.93 -8.20 -21.52
C GLY A 6 43.19 -7.33 -21.52
N ARG A 7 43.95 -7.32 -22.63
CA ARG A 7 45.15 -6.48 -22.78
C ARG A 7 44.81 -4.98 -22.80
N LEU A 8 43.70 -4.61 -23.46
CA LEU A 8 43.21 -3.24 -23.51
C LEU A 8 42.67 -2.78 -22.13
N SER A 9 41.94 -3.65 -21.44
CA SER A 9 41.45 -3.41 -20.08
C SER A 9 42.58 -3.23 -19.07
N TYR A 10 43.67 -4.01 -19.16
CA TYR A 10 44.81 -3.84 -18.26
C TYR A 10 45.58 -2.53 -18.54
N ARG A 11 45.75 -2.18 -19.82
CA ARG A 11 46.43 -0.94 -20.23
C ARG A 11 45.69 0.32 -19.78
N TYR A 12 44.36 0.30 -19.75
CA TYR A 12 43.52 1.41 -19.30
C TYR A 12 42.81 1.14 -17.97
N ARG A 13 43.38 0.26 -17.12
CA ARG A 13 42.72 -0.25 -15.90
C ARG A 13 42.17 0.85 -14.99
N TRP A 14 42.89 1.96 -14.85
CA TRP A 14 42.47 3.09 -14.01
C TRP A 14 41.33 3.90 -14.64
N VAL A 15 41.36 4.10 -15.96
CA VAL A 15 40.24 4.75 -16.67
C VAL A 15 38.99 3.87 -16.58
N MET A 16 39.15 2.56 -16.71
CA MET A 16 38.06 1.60 -16.60
C MET A 16 37.46 1.59 -15.18
N LEU A 17 38.31 1.60 -14.15
CA LEU A 17 37.90 1.69 -12.74
C LEU A 17 37.15 3.00 -12.47
N SER A 18 37.69 4.13 -12.90
CA SER A 18 37.06 5.44 -12.72
C SER A 18 35.72 5.53 -13.45
N LEU A 19 35.64 5.01 -14.67
CA LEU A 19 34.39 4.97 -15.44
C LEU A 19 33.31 4.18 -14.71
N TRP A 20 33.63 2.99 -14.20
CA TRP A 20 32.69 2.17 -13.43
C TRP A 20 32.30 2.82 -12.11
N LEU A 21 33.26 3.44 -11.40
CA LEU A 21 32.98 4.17 -10.18
C LEU A 21 32.02 5.33 -10.44
N VAL A 22 32.27 6.12 -11.49
CA VAL A 22 31.38 7.21 -11.90
C VAL A 22 30.00 6.69 -12.27
N ALA A 23 29.91 5.59 -13.01
CA ALA A 23 28.64 4.97 -13.36
C ALA A 23 27.84 4.54 -12.12
N VAL A 24 28.49 3.89 -11.15
CA VAL A 24 27.84 3.49 -9.88
C VAL A 24 27.38 4.71 -9.10
N VAL A 25 28.25 5.71 -8.92
CA VAL A 25 27.93 6.95 -8.19
C VAL A 25 26.80 7.71 -8.88
N ALA A 26 26.74 7.73 -10.21
CA ALA A 26 25.68 8.36 -10.98
C ALA A 26 24.31 7.68 -10.75
N VAL A 27 24.29 6.37 -10.46
CA VAL A 27 23.05 5.62 -10.18
C VAL A 27 22.59 5.78 -8.73
N LEU A 28 23.51 6.06 -7.78
CA LEU A 28 23.18 6.23 -6.36
C LEU A 28 21.97 7.12 -6.05
N PRO A 29 21.82 8.34 -6.63
CA PRO A 29 20.67 9.20 -6.37
C PRO A 29 19.32 8.61 -6.82
N PHE A 30 19.32 7.58 -7.67
CA PHE A 30 18.11 6.92 -8.16
C PHE A 30 17.66 5.74 -7.29
N LEU A 31 18.51 5.21 -6.40
CA LEU A 31 18.16 4.07 -5.53
C LEU A 31 16.86 4.27 -4.74
N PRO A 32 16.60 5.44 -4.11
CA PRO A 32 15.36 5.65 -3.35
C PRO A 32 14.08 5.55 -4.19
N ARG A 33 14.17 5.74 -5.51
CA ARG A 33 13.02 5.63 -6.42
C ARG A 33 12.76 4.20 -6.87
N VAL A 34 13.74 3.30 -6.72
CA VAL A 34 13.62 1.91 -7.16
C VAL A 34 12.54 1.19 -6.35
N SER A 35 12.49 1.35 -5.03
CA SER A 35 11.49 0.68 -4.18
C SER A 35 10.04 1.01 -4.53
N GLY A 36 9.77 2.21 -5.06
CA GLY A 36 8.42 2.60 -5.52
C GLY A 36 8.05 2.07 -6.90
N ALA A 37 9.03 1.61 -7.69
CA ALA A 37 8.81 1.01 -9.00
C ALA A 37 8.66 -0.52 -8.96
N LEU A 38 8.91 -1.14 -7.79
CA LEU A 38 8.60 -2.54 -7.58
C LEU A 38 7.11 -2.65 -7.25
N GLU A 39 6.35 -3.27 -8.15
CA GLU A 39 4.99 -3.69 -7.83
C GLU A 39 5.04 -4.79 -6.78
N VAL A 40 4.31 -4.60 -5.68
CA VAL A 40 4.04 -5.66 -4.71
C VAL A 40 3.08 -6.63 -5.39
N GLY A 41 3.59 -7.77 -5.89
CA GLY A 41 2.74 -8.72 -6.62
C GLY A 41 3.46 -9.56 -7.67
N GLY A 42 2.71 -9.98 -8.69
CA GLY A 42 3.13 -10.92 -9.75
C GLY A 42 2.35 -12.24 -9.77
N PHE A 43 1.45 -12.45 -8.80
CA PHE A 43 0.60 -13.64 -8.72
C PHE A 43 -0.67 -13.56 -9.57
N SER A 44 -0.91 -12.41 -10.22
CA SER A 44 -2.03 -12.23 -11.15
C SER A 44 -1.53 -11.62 -12.46
N SER A 45 -2.03 -12.13 -13.58
CA SER A 45 -1.70 -11.58 -14.91
C SER A 45 -2.73 -10.52 -15.31
N PRO A 46 -2.31 -9.34 -15.82
CA PRO A 46 -3.20 -8.29 -16.28
C PRO A 46 -4.16 -8.73 -17.40
N HIS A 47 -3.78 -9.78 -18.13
CA HIS A 47 -4.52 -10.28 -19.30
C HIS A 47 -5.57 -11.34 -18.94
N THR A 48 -5.81 -11.58 -17.65
CA THR A 48 -6.81 -12.54 -17.19
C THR A 48 -8.20 -11.93 -17.22
N GLU A 49 -9.22 -12.76 -17.44
CA GLU A 49 -10.62 -12.34 -17.33
C GLU A 49 -10.94 -11.78 -15.94
N ALA A 50 -10.37 -12.38 -14.88
CA ALA A 50 -10.49 -11.88 -13.52
C ALA A 50 -9.91 -10.46 -13.33
N ALA A 51 -8.81 -10.11 -14.00
CA ALA A 51 -8.28 -8.75 -13.98
C ALA A 51 -9.23 -7.77 -14.68
N ARG A 52 -9.77 -8.13 -15.84
CA ARG A 52 -10.77 -7.31 -16.55
C ARG A 52 -12.05 -7.12 -15.73
N THR A 53 -12.55 -8.17 -15.09
CA THR A 53 -13.76 -8.07 -14.25
C THR A 53 -13.55 -7.15 -13.05
N ARG A 54 -12.37 -7.17 -12.41
CA ARG A 54 -12.05 -6.24 -11.32
C ARG A 54 -12.07 -4.78 -11.78
N GLU A 55 -11.55 -4.49 -12.97
CA GLU A 55 -11.60 -3.14 -13.54
C GLU A 55 -13.04 -2.71 -13.83
N LEU A 56 -13.85 -3.61 -14.42
CA LEU A 56 -15.27 -3.33 -14.66
C LEU A 56 -16.06 -3.09 -13.37
N LEU A 57 -15.77 -3.82 -12.29
CA LEU A 57 -16.38 -3.58 -10.97
C LEU A 57 -16.03 -2.18 -10.45
N ARG A 58 -14.76 -1.77 -10.58
CA ARG A 58 -14.30 -0.43 -10.18
C ARG A 58 -14.98 0.69 -10.99
N GLU A 59 -15.14 0.49 -12.31
CA GLU A 59 -15.77 1.49 -13.18
C GLU A 59 -17.29 1.57 -13.02
N ARG A 60 -17.96 0.44 -12.80
CA ARG A 60 -19.43 0.34 -12.90
C ARG A 60 -20.15 0.32 -11.56
N ILE A 61 -19.47 0.00 -10.47
CA ILE A 61 -20.08 -0.08 -9.14
C ILE A 61 -19.58 1.08 -8.28
N PRO A 62 -20.41 2.12 -8.05
CA PRO A 62 -20.07 3.21 -7.15
C PRO A 62 -19.78 2.68 -5.74
N GLY A 63 -18.66 3.10 -5.16
CA GLY A 63 -18.24 2.69 -3.82
C GLY A 63 -17.56 1.31 -3.75
N TYR A 64 -17.27 0.67 -4.90
CA TYR A 64 -16.41 -0.51 -4.90
C TYR A 64 -14.99 -0.14 -4.47
N SER A 65 -14.51 -0.76 -3.40
CA SER A 65 -13.15 -0.62 -2.92
C SER A 65 -12.40 -1.94 -3.15
N PRO A 66 -11.35 -1.95 -3.99
CA PRO A 66 -10.59 -3.16 -4.29
C PRO A 66 -9.82 -3.72 -3.08
N SER A 67 -9.48 -2.85 -2.13
CA SER A 67 -8.72 -3.18 -0.93
C SER A 67 -9.32 -2.47 0.27
N SER A 68 -9.41 -3.16 1.40
CA SER A 68 -9.91 -2.55 2.64
C SER A 68 -9.07 -2.96 3.84
N LEU A 69 -9.02 -2.06 4.83
CA LEU A 69 -8.37 -2.30 6.11
C LEU A 69 -9.43 -2.32 7.22
N ILE A 70 -9.29 -3.25 8.16
CA ILE A 70 -10.18 -3.34 9.31
C ILE A 70 -9.43 -2.83 10.54
N VAL A 71 -10.02 -1.87 11.22
CA VAL A 71 -9.50 -1.33 12.49
C VAL A 71 -10.44 -1.75 13.60
N LEU A 72 -9.91 -2.49 14.57
CA LEU A 72 -10.66 -2.94 15.73
C LEU A 72 -10.49 -1.94 16.87
N PHE A 73 -11.60 -1.60 17.50
CA PHE A 73 -11.68 -0.77 18.70
C PHE A 73 -12.14 -1.62 19.87
N SER A 74 -11.46 -1.47 21.00
CA SER A 74 -11.76 -2.11 22.26
C SER A 74 -11.46 -1.13 23.39
N HIS A 75 -12.24 -1.18 24.47
CA HIS A 75 -11.96 -0.38 25.65
C HIS A 75 -12.23 -1.21 26.92
N PRO A 76 -11.46 -1.05 28.01
CA PRO A 76 -11.65 -1.84 29.23
C PRO A 76 -13.01 -1.65 29.91
N THR A 77 -13.57 -0.44 29.82
CA THR A 77 -14.79 -0.04 30.56
C THR A 77 -15.90 0.54 29.69
N LEU A 78 -15.58 0.98 28.47
CA LEU A 78 -16.54 1.67 27.59
C LEU A 78 -17.00 0.67 26.54
N ARG A 79 -18.26 0.80 26.12
CA ARG A 79 -18.86 -0.03 25.09
C ARG A 79 -19.00 0.76 23.79
N PRO A 80 -19.09 0.09 22.63
CA PRO A 80 -19.35 0.73 21.34
C PRO A 80 -20.65 1.55 21.27
N SER A 81 -21.60 1.31 22.17
CA SER A 81 -22.83 2.10 22.33
C SER A 81 -22.62 3.44 23.03
N ASP A 82 -21.50 3.61 23.75
CA ASP A 82 -21.25 4.81 24.56
C ASP A 82 -20.76 5.96 23.66
N PRO A 83 -21.32 7.18 23.80
CA PRO A 83 -20.90 8.32 22.99
C PRO A 83 -19.39 8.61 23.09
N SER A 84 -18.81 8.44 24.28
CA SER A 84 -17.38 8.64 24.52
C SER A 84 -16.49 7.63 23.79
N PHE A 85 -16.97 6.39 23.59
CA PHE A 85 -16.25 5.40 22.79
C PHE A 85 -16.22 5.81 21.32
N VAL A 86 -17.36 6.27 20.80
CA VAL A 86 -17.50 6.74 19.42
C VAL A 86 -16.59 7.93 19.16
N GLU A 87 -16.57 8.93 20.06
CA GLU A 87 -15.70 10.10 19.94
C GLU A 87 -14.22 9.72 19.91
N GLN A 88 -13.79 8.80 20.79
CA GLN A 88 -12.40 8.34 20.82
C GLN A 88 -12.01 7.58 19.55
N ALA A 89 -12.89 6.72 19.04
CA ALA A 89 -12.67 6.00 17.78
C ALA A 89 -12.58 6.96 16.58
N GLN A 90 -13.46 7.96 16.53
CA GLN A 90 -13.42 9.01 15.50
C GLN A 90 -12.15 9.85 15.59
N GLN A 91 -11.72 10.19 16.81
CA GLN A 91 -10.49 10.93 17.03
C GLN A 91 -9.24 10.13 16.61
N ALA A 92 -9.24 8.81 16.83
CA ALA A 92 -8.15 7.93 16.42
C ALA A 92 -7.97 7.86 14.89
N LEU A 93 -9.07 7.86 14.12
CA LEU A 93 -9.01 7.82 12.65
C LEU A 93 -9.13 9.20 11.99
N ARG A 94 -9.15 10.30 12.76
CA ARG A 94 -9.36 11.66 12.24
C ARG A 94 -8.37 12.04 11.13
N ASN A 95 -7.13 11.61 11.25
CA ASN A 95 -6.08 11.91 10.27
C ASN A 95 -6.04 10.91 9.11
N VAL A 96 -6.71 9.75 9.22
CA VAL A 96 -6.67 8.69 8.20
C VAL A 96 -7.36 9.14 6.92
N THR A 97 -8.39 9.98 7.01
CA THR A 97 -9.06 10.57 5.85
C THR A 97 -8.15 11.50 5.02
N SER A 98 -7.03 11.96 5.58
CA SER A 98 -6.04 12.79 4.87
C SER A 98 -4.91 11.98 4.23
N VAL A 99 -4.87 10.66 4.47
CA VAL A 99 -3.86 9.77 3.91
C VAL A 99 -4.18 9.51 2.45
N PRO A 100 -3.19 9.57 1.54
CA PRO A 100 -3.39 9.20 0.14
C PRO A 100 -4.01 7.81 0.01
N HIS A 101 -4.86 7.63 -0.99
CA HIS A 101 -5.55 6.37 -1.32
C HIS A 101 -6.70 5.95 -0.41
N VAL A 102 -6.99 6.68 0.68
CA VAL A 102 -8.19 6.43 1.49
C VAL A 102 -9.40 7.04 0.79
N THR A 103 -10.39 6.21 0.45
CA THR A 103 -11.63 6.65 -0.21
C THR A 103 -12.78 6.84 0.76
N GLY A 104 -12.76 6.18 1.90
CA GLY A 104 -13.82 6.29 2.89
C GLY A 104 -13.55 5.47 4.15
N ILE A 105 -14.39 5.70 5.16
CA ILE A 105 -14.42 4.91 6.40
C ILE A 105 -15.88 4.54 6.64
N ARG A 106 -16.16 3.24 6.71
CA ARG A 106 -17.45 2.70 7.17
C ARG A 106 -17.40 2.46 8.66
N TRP A 107 -18.27 3.14 9.39
CA TRP A 107 -18.27 3.16 10.85
C TRP A 107 -19.23 2.12 11.44
N PHE A 108 -18.82 1.51 12.55
CA PHE A 108 -19.66 0.60 13.31
C PHE A 108 -20.96 1.22 13.85
N THR A 109 -21.03 2.55 13.91
CA THR A 109 -22.25 3.30 14.26
C THR A 109 -23.33 3.23 13.18
N GLU A 110 -22.95 2.96 11.93
CA GLU A 110 -23.87 2.90 10.78
C GLU A 110 -24.37 1.47 10.54
N ASN A 111 -23.63 0.45 11.00
CA ASN A 111 -23.95 -0.94 10.80
C ASN A 111 -23.78 -1.77 12.10
N PRO A 112 -24.89 -2.20 12.74
CA PRO A 112 -24.84 -2.99 13.96
C PRO A 112 -24.08 -4.31 13.84
N SER A 113 -23.94 -4.88 12.63
CA SER A 113 -23.18 -6.12 12.45
C SER A 113 -21.67 -5.93 12.64
N GLN A 114 -21.20 -4.67 12.69
CA GLN A 114 -19.80 -4.34 12.94
C GLN A 114 -19.46 -4.23 14.44
N VAL A 115 -20.43 -4.51 15.31
CA VAL A 115 -20.27 -4.60 16.76
C VAL A 115 -20.37 -6.06 17.18
N ALA A 116 -19.46 -6.49 18.05
CA ALA A 116 -19.49 -7.85 18.56
C ALA A 116 -20.79 -8.11 19.35
N PRO A 117 -21.34 -9.35 19.34
CA PRO A 117 -22.61 -9.65 20.02
C PRO A 117 -22.60 -9.39 21.53
N ASP A 118 -21.42 -9.46 22.15
CA ASP A 118 -21.17 -9.17 23.57
C ASP A 118 -20.97 -7.68 23.86
N GLY A 119 -20.89 -6.84 22.82
CA GLY A 119 -20.67 -5.40 22.93
C GLY A 119 -19.29 -5.01 23.46
N SER A 120 -18.29 -5.91 23.37
CA SER A 120 -16.92 -5.64 23.86
C SER A 120 -16.05 -4.95 22.83
N LEU A 121 -16.36 -5.15 21.55
CA LEU A 121 -15.53 -4.79 20.41
C LEU A 121 -16.39 -4.20 19.30
N ALA A 122 -15.83 -3.27 18.55
CA ALA A 122 -16.39 -2.80 17.30
C ALA A 122 -15.28 -2.57 16.28
N TYR A 123 -15.61 -2.64 14.99
CA TYR A 123 -14.62 -2.38 13.95
C TYR A 123 -15.10 -1.34 12.94
N ALA A 124 -14.17 -0.51 12.48
CA ALA A 124 -14.36 0.34 11.32
C ALA A 124 -13.64 -0.29 10.11
N VAL A 125 -14.19 -0.07 8.92
CA VAL A 125 -13.55 -0.51 7.68
C VAL A 125 -13.11 0.71 6.89
N ILE A 126 -11.81 0.80 6.61
CA ILE A 126 -11.21 1.84 5.79
C ILE A 126 -11.16 1.30 4.36
N ASP A 127 -11.78 2.03 3.43
CA ASP A 127 -11.76 1.72 2.01
C ASP A 127 -10.56 2.38 1.35
N LEU A 128 -9.88 1.62 0.49
CA LEU A 128 -8.70 2.05 -0.26
C LEU A 128 -8.94 1.95 -1.76
N ASP A 129 -8.33 2.84 -2.54
CA ASP A 129 -8.34 2.78 -4.01
C ASP A 129 -7.12 2.08 -4.63
N LEU A 130 -6.30 1.43 -3.79
CA LEU A 130 -5.12 0.66 -4.17
C LEU A 130 -5.49 -0.74 -4.64
N GLN A 131 -4.81 -1.20 -5.69
CA GLN A 131 -4.86 -2.61 -6.06
C GLN A 131 -4.04 -3.42 -5.03
N PRO A 132 -4.53 -4.61 -4.61
CA PRO A 132 -3.83 -5.50 -3.69
C PRO A 132 -2.63 -6.21 -4.32
#